data_AF-A0A178KMS8-F1
#
_entry.id   AF-A0A178KMS8-F1
#
_cell.length_a   1.000
_cell.length_b   1.000
_cell.length_c   1.000
_cell.angle_alpha   90.00
_cell.angle_beta   90.00
_cell.angle_gamma   90.00
#
_symmetry.space_group_name_H-M   'P 1'
#
loop_
_entity.id
_entity.type
_entity.pdbx_description
1 polymer ?
#
loop_
_entity_poly.entity_id
_entity_poly.type
_entity_poly.pdbx_seq_one_letter_code
_entity_poly.pdbx_strand_id
1 'polypeptide(L)'
;MTAVTAASNVTRDFHLKEELHNTVVQSLVTSFGLDFLLFEDKKGGDVATVHNVRQHQQGETDIHLAQHIKQEYADRGAYKPVKTDENGNTVFNSQGKAVKVDRYHSDAGYKQRGAEDKQSHQNGDLYDAYRDQAMTQNENRQLDHIISSHEVHNDAGRVLAGLDGVELANQSSNFQSTHSYVNNLKSAHSMDEFLGDVLPRTITSKKESIRAYQAKLADMPMDTAQQRHEKRKVEDKVRKEQEHLDVLESLDHEKMREADNHARKQYDQQINQQYYTSSKFLKSTAYASVSAGFKMGMRQALGLIFAEVWFELKEHLPFLFNEAKENFTLKGFLARLKQLATDIWQRIKVRFKAILVEFKDGAIAGVLSSLTTTVMNIFFTTQKAIGKLLREMWSSLVSAAKLIFFNPNKLSAGDLVREVTRILSTGVAVAMGVILNQHLASIMTFPFGSEIAAFVSAIATGLMTLGISYFLDHSALMQKVWNFLNKFKSQAKQTLEYFQKVNAELDRYLSELAAIEFNLNPCELRAFNDNLAAMNTEYEKGLVLKKEVERRNIDLPFEAGNLNSTRDWLASL
;
A
#
# COMPACT_ATOMS: atom_id res chain seq x y z
N MET A 1 -53.11 -10.72 -1.50
CA MET A 1 -51.78 -11.25 -1.12
C MET A 1 -50.78 -11.22 -2.29
N THR A 2 -51.21 -11.33 -3.55
CA THR A 2 -50.36 -11.33 -4.77
C THR A 2 -49.75 -9.98 -5.16
N ALA A 3 -50.42 -8.85 -4.90
CA ALA A 3 -49.93 -7.53 -5.31
C ALA A 3 -48.78 -6.98 -4.44
N VAL A 4 -48.78 -7.28 -3.13
CA VAL A 4 -47.77 -6.81 -2.18
C VAL A 4 -46.43 -7.54 -2.38
N THR A 5 -46.46 -8.85 -2.67
CA THR A 5 -45.26 -9.65 -2.98
C THR A 5 -44.66 -9.30 -4.34
N ALA A 6 -45.50 -8.94 -5.32
CA ALA A 6 -45.03 -8.47 -6.62
C ALA A 6 -44.33 -7.10 -6.52
N ALA A 7 -44.88 -6.18 -5.71
CA ALA A 7 -44.27 -4.88 -5.47
C ALA A 7 -42.92 -5.01 -4.74
N SER A 8 -42.78 -5.87 -3.72
CA SER A 8 -41.51 -6.04 -2.99
C SER A 8 -40.38 -6.65 -3.83
N ASN A 9 -40.72 -7.54 -4.77
CA ASN A 9 -39.73 -8.17 -5.66
C ASN A 9 -39.18 -7.20 -6.70
N VAL A 10 -40.04 -6.32 -7.25
CA VAL A 10 -39.62 -5.28 -8.20
C VAL A 10 -38.67 -4.27 -7.56
N THR A 11 -38.87 -3.90 -6.28
CA THR A 11 -37.99 -2.96 -5.57
C THR A 11 -36.61 -3.56 -5.27
N ARG A 12 -36.53 -4.87 -4.99
CA ARG A 12 -35.25 -5.58 -4.77
C ARG A 12 -34.42 -5.74 -6.04
N ASP A 13 -35.07 -6.03 -7.17
CA ASP A 13 -34.40 -6.17 -8.47
C ASP A 13 -33.74 -4.86 -8.96
N PHE A 14 -34.27 -3.70 -8.55
CA PHE A 14 -33.71 -2.38 -8.88
C PHE A 14 -32.47 -2.03 -8.05
N HIS A 15 -32.47 -2.31 -6.74
CA HIS A 15 -31.35 -2.03 -5.84
C HIS A 15 -30.05 -2.79 -6.22
N LEU A 16 -30.17 -4.07 -6.57
CA LEU A 16 -29.02 -4.92 -6.94
C LEU A 16 -28.34 -4.47 -8.24
N LYS A 17 -29.08 -3.89 -9.19
CA LYS A 17 -28.52 -3.35 -10.45
C LYS A 17 -27.72 -2.07 -10.20
N GLU A 18 -28.17 -1.25 -9.27
CA GLU A 18 -27.51 -0.01 -8.88
C GLU A 18 -26.21 -0.28 -8.10
N GLU A 19 -26.22 -1.23 -7.17
CA GLU A 19 -25.02 -1.67 -6.44
C GLU A 19 -23.96 -2.27 -7.38
N LEU A 20 -24.38 -3.06 -8.36
CA LEU A 20 -23.48 -3.57 -9.41
C LEU A 20 -22.85 -2.41 -10.19
N HIS A 21 -23.67 -1.42 -10.57
CA HIS A 21 -23.18 -0.26 -11.30
C HIS A 21 -22.12 0.52 -10.53
N ASN A 22 -22.38 0.81 -9.26
CA ASN A 22 -21.44 1.53 -8.40
C ASN A 22 -20.14 0.73 -8.21
N THR A 23 -20.22 -0.59 -8.02
CA THR A 23 -19.05 -1.45 -7.87
C THR A 23 -18.17 -1.47 -9.12
N VAL A 24 -18.79 -1.56 -10.31
CA VAL A 24 -18.05 -1.60 -11.57
C VAL A 24 -17.45 -0.24 -11.93
N VAL A 25 -18.19 0.85 -11.68
CA VAL A 25 -17.67 2.21 -11.88
C VAL A 25 -16.51 2.49 -10.92
N GLN A 26 -16.63 2.14 -9.64
CA GLN A 26 -15.54 2.28 -8.68
C GLN A 26 -14.30 1.47 -9.11
N SER A 27 -14.51 0.23 -9.58
CA SER A 27 -13.43 -0.60 -10.10
C SER A 27 -12.77 0.00 -11.34
N LEU A 28 -13.54 0.58 -12.28
CA LEU A 28 -13.00 1.29 -13.46
C LEU A 28 -12.14 2.49 -13.04
N VAL A 29 -12.67 3.33 -12.15
CA VAL A 29 -12.01 4.56 -11.71
C VAL A 29 -10.72 4.25 -10.97
N THR A 30 -10.76 3.27 -10.06
CA THR A 30 -9.62 2.89 -9.21
C THR A 30 -8.56 2.12 -9.99
N SER A 31 -8.95 1.14 -10.81
CA SER A 31 -8.01 0.23 -11.48
C SER A 31 -7.35 0.86 -12.71
N PHE A 32 -8.03 1.80 -13.37
CA PHE A 32 -7.50 2.50 -14.55
C PHE A 32 -7.06 3.93 -14.26
N GLY A 33 -7.01 4.34 -12.99
CA GLY A 33 -6.44 5.62 -12.57
C GLY A 33 -7.16 6.81 -13.17
N LEU A 34 -8.50 6.75 -13.25
CA LEU A 34 -9.31 7.94 -13.54
C LEU A 34 -9.34 8.91 -12.34
N ASP A 35 -8.85 8.46 -11.18
CA ASP A 35 -8.47 9.28 -10.04
C ASP A 35 -6.93 9.34 -9.96
N PHE A 36 -6.36 10.55 -10.10
CA PHE A 36 -4.93 10.78 -10.35
C PHE A 36 -4.02 10.56 -9.12
N LEU A 37 -4.59 10.22 -7.96
CA LEU A 37 -3.93 10.27 -6.65
C LEU A 37 -3.42 8.93 -6.09
N LEU A 38 -3.63 7.81 -6.78
CA LEU A 38 -3.34 6.46 -6.25
C LEU A 38 -2.06 5.81 -6.79
N PHE A 39 -1.07 6.61 -7.20
CA PHE A 39 0.19 6.07 -7.69
C PHE A 39 1.15 5.79 -6.52
N GLU A 40 1.48 4.51 -6.33
CA GLU A 40 2.63 4.10 -5.51
C GLU A 40 3.91 4.62 -6.18
N ASP A 41 4.43 5.73 -5.66
CA ASP A 41 5.75 6.21 -6.03
C ASP A 41 6.80 5.25 -5.46
N LYS A 42 7.62 4.67 -6.32
CA LYS A 42 8.72 3.83 -5.86
C LYS A 42 9.72 4.74 -5.14
N LYS A 43 10.18 4.36 -3.95
CA LYS A 43 11.24 5.09 -3.25
C LYS A 43 12.47 5.19 -4.17
N GLY A 44 12.81 6.42 -4.60
CA GLY A 44 13.90 6.71 -5.53
C GLY A 44 13.52 6.94 -7.00
N GLY A 45 12.25 6.72 -7.39
CA GLY A 45 11.75 6.98 -8.74
C GLY A 45 12.33 6.07 -9.84
N ASP A 46 11.97 6.36 -11.10
CA ASP A 46 12.42 5.60 -12.27
C ASP A 46 13.78 6.11 -12.84
N VAL A 47 14.32 7.20 -12.30
CA VAL A 47 15.60 7.80 -12.71
C VAL A 47 16.55 7.82 -11.52
N ALA A 48 17.76 7.26 -11.70
CA ALA A 48 18.78 7.31 -10.65
C ALA A 48 19.22 8.76 -10.38
N THR A 49 19.49 9.07 -9.12
CA THR A 49 20.05 10.36 -8.69
C THR A 49 21.31 10.11 -7.88
N VAL A 50 22.19 11.12 -7.75
CA VAL A 50 23.40 11.02 -6.91
C VAL A 50 23.03 10.66 -5.47
N HIS A 51 21.95 11.24 -4.96
CA HIS A 51 21.42 10.92 -3.64
C HIS A 51 21.01 9.45 -3.51
N ASN A 52 20.18 8.95 -4.44
CA ASN A 52 19.63 7.59 -4.37
C ASN A 52 20.72 6.52 -4.48
N VAL A 53 21.73 6.72 -5.33
CA VAL A 53 22.84 5.75 -5.46
C VAL A 53 23.74 5.72 -4.23
N ARG A 54 23.95 6.88 -3.56
CA ARG A 54 24.74 6.96 -2.32
C ARG A 54 24.00 6.36 -1.13
N GLN A 55 22.69 6.58 -0.99
CA GLN A 55 21.90 5.94 0.06
C GLN A 55 21.87 4.41 -0.12
N HIS A 56 21.67 3.92 -1.35
CA HIS A 56 21.72 2.48 -1.62
C HIS A 56 23.12 1.90 -1.32
N GLN A 57 24.20 2.65 -1.58
CA GLN A 57 25.56 2.25 -1.19
C GLN A 57 25.73 2.15 0.33
N GLN A 58 25.08 3.02 1.10
CA GLN A 58 25.10 3.02 2.57
C GLN A 58 24.24 1.91 3.20
N GLY A 59 23.49 1.15 2.39
CA GLY A 59 22.72 -0.01 2.84
C GLY A 59 21.20 0.13 2.72
N GLU A 60 20.68 1.26 2.21
CA GLU A 60 19.24 1.43 1.96
C GLU A 60 18.81 0.62 0.72
N THR A 61 18.41 -0.63 0.95
CA THR A 61 18.02 -1.58 -0.11
C THR A 61 16.60 -1.38 -0.65
N ASP A 62 15.79 -0.55 0.01
CA ASP A 62 14.42 -0.20 -0.40
C ASP A 62 14.37 0.84 -1.54
N ILE A 63 15.52 1.46 -1.87
CA ILE A 63 15.66 2.38 -2.99
C ILE A 63 15.74 1.62 -4.31
N HIS A 64 14.82 1.92 -5.22
CA HIS A 64 14.79 1.33 -6.54
C HIS A 64 15.91 1.89 -7.42
N LEU A 65 16.83 1.02 -7.87
CA LEU A 65 17.87 1.34 -8.85
C LEU A 65 17.81 0.36 -10.02
N ALA A 66 17.91 0.89 -11.24
CA ALA A 66 17.96 0.07 -12.45
C ALA A 66 19.21 -0.84 -12.45
N GLN A 67 19.08 -2.05 -13.02
CA GLN A 67 20.14 -3.06 -12.98
C GLN A 67 21.44 -2.59 -13.62
N HIS A 68 21.37 -1.84 -14.72
CA HIS A 68 22.56 -1.32 -15.39
C HIS A 68 23.33 -0.32 -14.52
N ILE A 69 22.66 0.49 -13.69
CA ILE A 69 23.32 1.39 -12.73
C ILE A 69 24.07 0.60 -11.64
N LYS A 70 23.46 -0.49 -11.17
CA LYS A 70 24.12 -1.41 -10.22
C LYS A 70 25.37 -2.06 -10.84
N GLN A 71 25.29 -2.43 -12.12
CA GLN A 71 26.40 -2.98 -12.89
C GLN A 71 27.51 -1.96 -13.09
N GLU A 72 27.20 -0.72 -13.51
CA GLU A 72 28.20 0.36 -13.65
C GLU A 72 29.02 0.54 -12.36
N TYR A 73 28.35 0.52 -11.20
CA TYR A 73 29.03 0.59 -9.91
C TYR A 73 29.88 -0.65 -9.60
N ALA A 74 29.41 -1.84 -9.93
CA ALA A 74 30.18 -3.07 -9.79
C ALA A 74 31.43 -3.06 -10.69
N ASP A 75 31.31 -2.49 -11.88
CA ASP A 75 32.34 -2.43 -12.92
C ASP A 75 33.32 -1.26 -12.75
N ARG A 76 33.21 -0.48 -11.65
CA ARG A 76 34.08 0.67 -11.35
C ARG A 76 35.59 0.35 -11.24
N GLY A 77 35.93 -0.94 -11.17
CA GLY A 77 37.29 -1.44 -11.01
C GLY A 77 37.82 -1.39 -9.57
N ALA A 78 38.96 -2.04 -9.35
CA ALA A 78 39.62 -2.05 -8.05
C ALA A 78 40.35 -0.74 -7.76
N TYR A 79 40.30 -0.26 -6.52
CA TYR A 79 40.96 0.97 -6.07
C TYR A 79 42.48 0.98 -6.32
N LYS A 80 43.13 -0.14 -6.03
CA LYS A 80 44.56 -0.39 -6.29
C LYS A 80 44.68 -1.66 -7.12
N PRO A 81 44.56 -1.56 -8.46
CA PRO A 81 44.59 -2.73 -9.33
C PRO A 81 45.95 -3.40 -9.30
N VAL A 82 45.97 -4.69 -9.61
CA VAL A 82 47.20 -5.46 -9.74
C VAL A 82 47.97 -4.99 -10.98
N LYS A 83 49.28 -4.80 -10.83
CA LYS A 83 50.16 -4.42 -11.93
C LYS A 83 50.33 -5.61 -12.87
N THR A 84 50.14 -5.38 -14.16
CA THR A 84 50.41 -6.37 -15.21
C THR A 84 51.62 -5.96 -16.04
N ASP A 85 52.30 -6.94 -16.63
CA ASP A 85 53.31 -6.73 -17.66
C ASP A 85 52.66 -6.45 -19.04
N GLU A 86 53.49 -6.26 -20.07
CA GLU A 86 53.06 -5.99 -21.45
C GLU A 86 52.23 -7.15 -22.05
N ASN A 87 52.36 -8.36 -21.50
CA ASN A 87 51.66 -9.56 -21.92
C ASN A 87 50.40 -9.83 -21.07
N GLY A 88 50.07 -8.96 -20.11
CA GLY A 88 48.92 -9.10 -19.23
C GLY A 88 49.13 -10.00 -18.00
N ASN A 89 50.35 -10.47 -17.74
CA ASN A 89 50.64 -11.29 -16.57
C ASN A 89 50.83 -10.45 -15.31
N THR A 90 50.40 -10.98 -14.16
CA THR A 90 50.58 -10.31 -12.87
C THR A 90 52.05 -10.17 -12.50
N VAL A 91 52.46 -8.95 -12.13
CA VAL A 91 53.80 -8.67 -11.62
C VAL A 91 53.85 -8.97 -10.13
N PHE A 92 54.81 -9.79 -9.70
CA PHE A 92 55.07 -10.12 -8.30
C PHE A 92 56.36 -9.44 -7.80
N ASN A 93 56.40 -9.08 -6.52
CA ASN A 93 57.61 -8.60 -5.87
C ASN A 93 58.55 -9.77 -5.51
N SER A 94 59.74 -9.46 -4.99
CA SER A 94 60.74 -10.46 -4.54
C SER A 94 60.25 -11.43 -3.46
N GLN A 95 59.11 -11.13 -2.83
CA GLN A 95 58.47 -11.95 -1.80
C GLN A 95 57.27 -12.75 -2.34
N GLY A 96 57.04 -12.76 -3.67
CA GLY A 96 55.93 -13.48 -4.29
C GLY A 96 54.56 -12.83 -4.12
N LYS A 97 54.49 -11.56 -3.72
CA LYS A 97 53.23 -10.80 -3.58
C LYS A 97 52.95 -9.96 -4.82
N ALA A 98 51.71 -10.01 -5.31
CA ALA A 98 51.28 -9.21 -6.45
C ALA A 98 51.47 -7.71 -6.17
N VAL A 99 52.15 -7.02 -7.10
CA VAL A 99 52.39 -5.58 -7.03
C VAL A 99 51.10 -4.86 -7.35
N LYS A 100 50.72 -3.88 -6.52
CA LYS A 100 49.54 -3.03 -6.76
C LYS A 100 49.97 -1.68 -7.34
N VAL A 101 49.17 -1.13 -8.25
CA VAL A 101 49.38 0.20 -8.81
C VAL A 101 48.64 1.22 -7.95
N ASP A 102 49.39 2.16 -7.37
CA ASP A 102 48.81 3.30 -6.66
C ASP A 102 48.64 4.48 -7.63
N ARG A 103 47.53 4.48 -8.38
CA ARG A 103 47.25 5.51 -9.37
C ARG A 103 47.08 6.90 -8.75
N TYR A 104 46.57 6.94 -7.52
CA TYR A 104 46.25 8.18 -6.80
C TYR A 104 47.52 8.93 -6.41
N HIS A 105 48.50 8.25 -5.81
CA HIS A 105 49.76 8.88 -5.40
C HIS A 105 50.81 8.95 -6.53
N SER A 106 50.58 8.22 -7.63
CA SER A 106 51.43 8.29 -8.83
C SER A 106 51.08 9.44 -9.76
N ASP A 107 49.93 10.09 -9.54
CA ASP A 107 49.43 11.21 -10.32
C ASP A 107 50.41 12.40 -10.34
N ALA A 108 50.42 13.13 -11.45
CA ALA A 108 51.31 14.26 -11.63
C ALA A 108 50.96 15.43 -10.69
N GLY A 109 49.67 15.71 -10.48
CA GLY A 109 49.20 16.77 -9.59
C GLY A 109 49.54 16.48 -8.13
N TYR A 110 49.38 15.23 -7.69
CA TYR A 110 49.79 14.81 -6.34
C TYR A 110 51.30 15.01 -6.11
N LYS A 111 52.13 14.56 -7.06
CA LYS A 111 53.59 14.70 -6.98
C LYS A 111 54.03 16.15 -7.01
N GLN A 112 53.41 16.96 -7.85
CA GLN A 112 53.71 18.38 -7.97
C GLN A 112 53.40 19.10 -6.66
N ARG A 113 52.17 18.97 -6.12
CA ARG A 113 51.79 19.58 -4.85
C ARG A 113 52.68 19.11 -3.71
N GLY A 114 53.02 17.82 -3.67
CA GLY A 114 53.94 17.27 -2.67
C GLY A 114 55.36 17.84 -2.77
N ALA A 115 55.83 18.22 -3.96
CA ALA A 115 57.12 18.87 -4.16
C ALA A 115 57.08 20.34 -3.71
N GLU A 116 56.00 21.07 -4.03
CA GLU A 116 55.76 22.45 -3.59
C GLU A 116 55.69 22.53 -2.06
N ASP A 117 54.86 21.70 -1.42
CA ASP A 117 54.73 21.65 0.05
C ASP A 117 56.05 21.24 0.72
N LYS A 118 56.87 20.40 0.07
CA LYS A 118 58.20 20.05 0.54
C LYS A 118 59.13 21.26 0.59
N GLN A 119 59.10 22.10 -0.43
CA GLN A 119 59.90 23.32 -0.47
C GLN A 119 59.45 24.31 0.61
N SER A 120 58.13 24.55 0.74
CA SER A 120 57.59 25.41 1.80
C SER A 120 57.92 24.90 3.20
N HIS A 121 57.92 23.58 3.41
CA HIS A 121 58.29 22.97 4.69
C HIS A 121 59.77 23.18 5.03
N GLN A 122 60.66 23.07 4.04
CA GLN A 122 62.09 23.35 4.22
C GLN A 122 62.35 24.83 4.55
N ASN A 123 61.54 25.73 4.00
CA ASN A 123 61.64 27.17 4.30
C ASN A 123 61.02 27.55 5.66
N GLY A 124 60.25 26.67 6.29
CA GLY A 124 59.54 26.95 7.55
C GLY A 124 58.20 27.67 7.38
N ASP A 125 57.69 27.75 6.14
CA ASP A 125 56.48 28.49 5.79
C ASP A 125 55.24 27.60 5.61
N LEU A 126 55.41 26.26 5.69
CA LEU A 126 54.31 25.34 5.45
C LEU A 126 53.30 25.36 6.61
N TYR A 127 52.07 25.75 6.30
CA TYR A 127 50.96 25.77 7.25
C TYR A 127 50.21 24.42 7.31
N ASP A 128 50.04 23.88 8.51
CA ASP A 128 49.20 22.70 8.77
C ASP A 128 47.82 23.14 9.26
N ALA A 129 46.84 23.14 8.35
CA ALA A 129 45.49 23.59 8.65
C ALA A 129 44.80 22.71 9.69
N TYR A 130 45.19 21.45 9.85
CA TYR A 130 44.57 20.56 10.85
C TYR A 130 45.00 20.88 12.29
N ARG A 131 46.09 21.63 12.48
CA ARG A 131 46.61 22.03 13.79
C ARG A 131 46.67 23.54 14.00
N ASP A 132 46.21 24.30 13.01
CA ASP A 132 46.24 25.77 12.96
C ASP A 132 47.63 26.38 13.26
N GLN A 133 48.70 25.73 12.78
CA GLN A 133 50.08 26.16 13.05
C GLN A 133 51.03 25.85 11.89
N ALA A 134 52.17 26.56 11.84
CA ALA A 134 53.25 26.27 10.90
C ALA A 134 53.99 24.99 11.31
N MET A 135 54.31 24.14 10.33
CA MET A 135 55.09 22.93 10.55
C MET A 135 56.55 23.26 10.80
N THR A 136 57.14 22.69 11.85
CA THR A 136 58.57 22.85 12.11
C THR A 136 59.40 21.99 11.16
N GLN A 137 60.65 22.38 10.88
CA GLN A 137 61.54 21.64 9.97
C GLN A 137 61.83 20.20 10.42
N ASN A 138 61.68 19.89 11.71
CA ASN A 138 61.93 18.56 12.27
C ASN A 138 60.70 17.63 12.20
N GLU A 139 59.52 18.17 11.87
CA GLU A 139 58.30 17.37 11.73
C GLU A 139 58.31 16.55 10.44
N ASN A 140 57.76 15.34 10.51
CA ASN A 140 57.62 14.48 9.34
C ASN A 140 56.33 14.85 8.59
N ARG A 141 56.45 15.63 7.51
CA ARG A 141 55.32 16.06 6.65
C ARG A 141 54.85 14.99 5.67
N GLN A 142 53.53 14.88 5.50
CA GLN A 142 52.87 14.13 4.43
C GLN A 142 51.70 14.92 3.84
N LEU A 143 51.42 14.70 2.55
CA LEU A 143 50.28 15.28 1.85
C LEU A 143 49.06 14.36 1.99
N ASP A 144 48.06 14.77 2.76
CA ASP A 144 46.79 14.07 2.96
C ASP A 144 45.80 14.38 1.83
N HIS A 145 44.97 13.38 1.52
CA HIS A 145 43.72 13.55 0.79
C HIS A 145 42.60 13.77 1.82
N ILE A 146 42.08 14.99 1.93
CA ILE A 146 41.07 15.36 2.94
C ILE A 146 39.89 14.38 2.89
N ILE A 147 39.29 14.22 1.71
CA ILE A 147 38.44 13.09 1.34
C ILE A 147 39.36 11.97 0.83
N SER A 148 39.38 10.84 1.53
CA SER A 148 40.34 9.79 1.20
C SER A 148 40.17 9.30 -0.24
N SER A 149 41.27 9.00 -0.91
CA SER A 149 41.21 8.45 -2.28
C SER A 149 40.44 7.12 -2.36
N HIS A 150 40.37 6.37 -1.25
CA HIS A 150 39.53 5.17 -1.15
C HIS A 150 38.04 5.51 -1.15
N GLU A 151 37.64 6.56 -0.44
CA GLU A 151 36.26 7.07 -0.43
C GLU A 151 35.87 7.57 -1.83
N VAL A 152 36.70 8.42 -2.44
CA VAL A 152 36.47 8.94 -3.81
C VAL A 152 36.36 7.80 -4.83
N HIS A 153 37.23 6.79 -4.74
CA HIS A 153 37.18 5.64 -5.65
C HIS A 153 35.84 4.90 -5.55
N ASN A 154 35.32 4.75 -4.35
CA ASN A 154 34.13 3.97 -4.09
C ASN A 154 32.85 4.80 -4.08
N ASP A 155 32.87 6.12 -4.33
CA ASP A 155 31.63 6.90 -4.38
C ASP A 155 30.74 6.48 -5.56
N ALA A 156 29.53 6.00 -5.25
CA ALA A 156 28.53 5.67 -6.25
C ALA A 156 28.07 6.89 -7.06
N GLY A 157 28.07 8.09 -6.46
CA GLY A 157 27.76 9.36 -7.13
C GLY A 157 28.74 9.67 -8.25
N ARG A 158 30.05 9.57 -7.98
CA ARG A 158 31.11 9.68 -8.99
C ARG A 158 30.91 8.70 -10.15
N VAL A 159 30.68 7.42 -9.85
CA VAL A 159 30.51 6.39 -10.89
C VAL A 159 29.29 6.69 -11.75
N LEU A 160 28.17 7.08 -11.14
CA LEU A 160 26.96 7.48 -11.83
C LEU A 160 27.22 8.66 -12.80
N ALA A 161 28.01 9.65 -12.36
CA ALA A 161 28.44 10.81 -13.15
C ALA A 161 29.50 10.49 -14.21
N GLY A 162 30.13 9.30 -14.16
CA GLY A 162 31.19 8.89 -15.08
C GLY A 162 32.50 9.66 -14.90
N LEU A 163 32.77 10.19 -13.71
CA LEU A 163 33.99 10.96 -13.41
C LEU A 163 35.14 10.04 -12.97
N ASP A 164 36.38 10.37 -13.34
CA ASP A 164 37.56 9.60 -12.94
C ASP A 164 37.90 9.82 -11.46
N GLY A 165 38.13 8.73 -10.73
CA GLY A 165 38.44 8.79 -9.30
C GLY A 165 39.79 9.43 -9.02
N VAL A 166 40.79 9.18 -9.87
CA VAL A 166 42.15 9.71 -9.68
C VAL A 166 42.17 11.21 -9.88
N GLU A 167 41.51 11.72 -10.92
CA GLU A 167 41.37 13.15 -11.17
C GLU A 167 40.64 13.86 -10.02
N LEU A 168 39.48 13.34 -9.58
CA LEU A 168 38.71 13.96 -8.49
C LEU A 168 39.45 13.95 -7.15
N ALA A 169 40.15 12.86 -6.82
CA ALA A 169 40.88 12.79 -5.56
C ALA A 169 42.08 13.74 -5.53
N ASN A 170 42.71 14.02 -6.68
CA ASN A 170 43.93 14.82 -6.79
C ASN A 170 43.68 16.30 -7.12
N GLN A 171 42.52 16.82 -6.73
CA GLN A 171 42.22 18.24 -6.83
C GLN A 171 42.90 19.03 -5.72
N SER A 172 43.29 20.27 -6.02
CA SER A 172 43.97 21.14 -5.05
C SER A 172 43.16 21.38 -3.78
N SER A 173 41.83 21.36 -3.87
CA SER A 173 40.90 21.50 -2.75
C SER A 173 40.79 20.26 -1.87
N ASN A 174 41.28 19.11 -2.33
CA ASN A 174 41.31 17.86 -1.56
C ASN A 174 42.68 17.58 -0.92
N PHE A 175 43.60 18.53 -0.96
CA PHE A 175 44.97 18.37 -0.47
C PHE A 175 45.24 19.21 0.78
N GLN A 176 45.70 18.54 1.84
CA GLN A 176 46.19 19.18 3.05
C GLN A 176 47.49 18.52 3.49
N SER A 177 48.60 19.27 3.54
CA SER A 177 49.80 18.76 4.20
C SER A 177 49.63 18.79 5.71
N THR A 178 50.02 17.69 6.36
CA THR A 178 49.93 17.55 7.81
C THR A 178 51.03 16.64 8.36
N HIS A 179 51.08 16.49 9.68
CA HIS A 179 51.99 15.56 10.33
C HIS A 179 51.70 14.11 9.90
N SER A 180 52.75 13.37 9.52
CA SER A 180 52.64 12.00 9.00
C SER A 180 51.88 11.05 9.92
N TYR A 181 52.01 11.20 11.23
CA TYR A 181 51.25 10.41 12.19
C TYR A 181 49.73 10.63 12.06
N VAL A 182 49.30 11.87 11.84
CA VAL A 182 47.89 12.23 11.64
C VAL A 182 47.37 11.63 10.34
N ASN A 183 48.09 11.84 9.23
CA ASN A 183 47.73 11.28 7.92
C ASN A 183 47.62 9.75 7.95
N ASN A 184 48.62 9.07 8.53
CA ASN A 184 48.61 7.61 8.65
C ASN A 184 47.50 7.09 9.56
N LEU A 185 47.12 7.83 10.61
CA LEU A 185 46.03 7.44 11.50
C LEU A 185 44.65 7.66 10.85
N LYS A 186 44.47 8.79 10.16
CA LYS A 186 43.25 9.08 9.38
C LYS A 186 43.04 8.07 8.26
N SER A 187 44.11 7.70 7.54
CA SER A 187 44.09 6.59 6.58
C SER A 187 42.93 6.71 5.58
N ALA A 188 42.02 5.72 5.54
CA ALA A 188 40.84 5.70 4.67
C ALA A 188 39.55 6.16 5.37
N HIS A 189 39.61 6.52 6.65
CA HIS A 189 38.44 6.97 7.41
C HIS A 189 37.93 8.31 6.91
N SER A 190 36.61 8.51 6.96
CA SER A 190 36.05 9.85 6.72
C SER A 190 36.46 10.80 7.85
N MET A 191 36.35 12.11 7.62
CA MET A 191 36.67 13.09 8.67
C MET A 191 35.78 12.91 9.90
N ASP A 192 34.49 12.59 9.70
CA ASP A 192 33.55 12.31 10.79
C ASP A 192 33.92 11.05 11.57
N GLU A 193 34.28 9.96 10.90
CA GLU A 193 34.71 8.72 11.57
C GLU A 193 36.05 8.94 12.31
N PHE A 194 36.97 9.68 11.70
CA PHE A 194 38.25 10.00 12.29
C PHE A 194 38.09 10.81 13.58
N LEU A 195 37.36 11.93 13.54
CA LEU A 195 37.16 12.80 14.70
C LEU A 195 36.21 12.19 15.74
N GLY A 196 35.21 11.42 15.31
CA GLY A 196 34.17 10.88 16.18
C GLY A 196 34.56 9.60 16.92
N ASP A 197 35.41 8.76 16.33
CA ASP A 197 35.77 7.45 16.90
C ASP A 197 37.28 7.21 16.92
N VAL A 198 37.96 7.28 15.77
CA VAL A 198 39.38 6.89 15.66
C VAL A 198 40.27 7.71 16.59
N LEU A 199 40.17 9.03 16.50
CA LEU A 199 41.00 9.96 17.25
C LEU A 199 40.78 9.87 18.78
N PRO A 200 39.55 9.97 19.33
CA PRO A 200 39.31 9.85 20.77
C PRO A 200 39.78 8.50 21.35
N ARG A 201 39.52 7.41 20.62
CA ARG A 201 39.93 6.05 21.00
C ARG A 201 41.45 5.91 21.02
N THR A 202 42.14 6.44 20.02
CA THR A 202 43.61 6.42 19.97
C THR A 202 44.23 7.28 21.06
N ILE A 203 43.70 8.48 21.32
CA ILE A 203 44.15 9.35 22.43
C ILE A 203 44.02 8.62 23.78
N THR A 204 42.89 7.96 24.02
CA THR A 204 42.64 7.20 25.25
C THR A 204 43.64 6.06 25.40
N SER A 205 43.81 5.25 24.36
CA SER A 205 44.76 4.12 24.35
C SER A 205 46.22 4.57 24.58
N LYS A 206 46.60 5.74 24.05
CA LYS A 206 47.92 6.33 24.29
C LYS A 206 48.11 6.76 25.72
N LYS A 207 47.14 7.48 26.30
CA LYS A 207 47.18 7.89 27.72
C LYS A 207 47.33 6.69 28.65
N GLU A 208 46.62 5.60 28.37
CA GLU A 208 46.74 4.34 29.11
C GLU A 208 48.11 3.70 28.94
N SER A 209 48.62 3.62 27.70
CA SER A 209 49.94 3.06 27.39
C SER A 209 51.07 3.85 28.07
N ILE A 210 50.99 5.17 28.07
CA ILE A 210 51.93 6.07 28.75
C ILE A 210 51.91 5.81 30.26
N ARG A 211 50.73 5.76 30.89
CA ARG A 211 50.59 5.43 32.32
C ARG A 211 51.18 4.06 32.66
N ALA A 212 50.91 3.05 31.83
CA ALA A 212 51.44 1.71 32.04
C ALA A 212 52.97 1.67 31.92
N TYR A 213 53.55 2.37 30.95
CA TYR A 213 55.00 2.47 30.81
C TYR A 213 55.65 3.27 31.93
N GLN A 214 55.02 4.35 32.41
CA GLN A 214 55.49 5.11 33.56
C GLN A 214 55.48 4.28 34.85
N ALA A 215 54.41 3.51 35.09
CA ALA A 215 54.37 2.58 36.22
C ALA A 215 55.49 1.53 36.12
N LYS A 216 55.66 0.92 34.94
CA LYS A 216 56.75 -0.03 34.69
C LYS A 216 58.14 0.57 34.92
N LEU A 217 58.35 1.84 34.57
CA LEU A 217 59.63 2.54 34.78
C LEU A 217 59.96 2.74 36.26
N ALA A 218 58.95 2.92 37.12
CA ALA A 218 59.13 3.10 38.55
C ALA A 218 59.71 1.83 39.23
N ASP A 219 59.32 0.65 38.74
CA ASP A 219 59.70 -0.65 39.32
C ASP A 219 60.95 -1.29 38.67
N MET A 220 61.57 -0.63 37.68
CA MET A 220 62.69 -1.19 36.92
C MET A 220 64.05 -1.02 37.65
N PRO A 221 64.83 -2.11 37.84
CA PRO A 221 66.16 -2.03 38.45
C PRO A 221 67.18 -1.32 37.56
N MET A 222 68.28 -0.84 38.14
CA MET A 222 69.33 -0.07 37.42
C MET A 222 70.76 -0.52 37.70
N ASP A 223 70.95 -1.66 38.37
CA ASP A 223 72.24 -2.10 38.90
C ASP A 223 73.20 -2.53 37.77
N THR A 224 72.68 -3.20 36.74
CA THR A 224 73.49 -3.69 35.60
C THR A 224 73.38 -2.81 34.36
N ALA A 225 74.40 -2.85 33.50
CA ALA A 225 74.37 -2.14 32.22
C ALA A 225 73.19 -2.60 31.33
N GLN A 226 72.83 -3.87 31.38
CA GLN A 226 71.68 -4.43 30.68
C GLN A 226 70.36 -3.86 31.21
N GLN A 227 70.18 -3.79 32.53
CA GLN A 227 69.00 -3.18 33.15
C GLN A 227 68.86 -1.69 32.79
N ARG A 228 69.95 -0.92 32.82
CA ARG A 228 69.96 0.48 32.36
C ARG A 228 69.62 0.64 30.88
N HIS A 229 70.00 -0.32 30.03
CA HIS A 229 69.63 -0.30 28.62
C HIS A 229 68.13 -0.60 28.42
N GLU A 230 67.59 -1.59 29.12
CA GLU A 230 66.15 -1.90 29.06
C GLU A 230 65.28 -0.76 29.61
N LYS A 231 65.71 -0.08 30.67
CA LYS A 231 65.04 1.12 31.18
C LYS A 231 64.99 2.23 30.13
N ARG A 232 66.13 2.53 29.48
CA ARG A 232 66.20 3.51 28.37
C ARG A 232 65.27 3.17 27.21
N LYS A 233 65.11 1.88 26.85
CA LYS A 233 64.14 1.47 25.83
C LYS A 233 62.70 1.80 26.23
N VAL A 234 62.34 1.69 27.51
CA VAL A 234 61.00 2.04 27.98
C VAL A 234 60.83 3.56 28.06
N GLU A 235 61.86 4.30 28.49
CA GLU A 235 61.87 5.77 28.44
C GLU A 235 61.68 6.29 27.01
N ASP A 236 62.37 5.70 26.02
CA ASP A 236 62.20 6.01 24.61
C ASP A 236 60.77 5.71 24.10
N LYS A 237 60.12 4.66 24.62
CA LYS A 237 58.71 4.36 24.30
C LYS A 237 57.77 5.41 24.88
N VAL A 238 57.97 5.82 26.13
CA VAL A 238 57.18 6.90 26.75
C VAL A 238 57.34 8.18 25.94
N ARG A 239 58.57 8.55 25.59
CA ARG A 239 58.84 9.76 24.79
C ARG A 239 58.10 9.72 23.46
N LYS A 240 58.19 8.61 22.72
CA LYS A 240 57.50 8.45 21.42
C LYS A 240 55.98 8.46 21.54
N GLU A 241 55.41 7.82 22.55
CA GLU A 241 53.96 7.87 22.77
C GLU A 241 53.48 9.26 23.17
N GLN A 242 54.27 9.98 23.97
CA GLN A 242 53.97 11.37 24.34
C GLN A 242 54.05 12.29 23.13
N GLU A 243 55.11 12.20 22.30
CA GLU A 243 55.23 12.95 21.05
C GLU A 243 54.02 12.73 20.13
N HIS A 244 53.58 11.48 19.98
CA HIS A 244 52.37 11.19 19.21
C HIS A 244 51.10 11.74 19.87
N LEU A 245 50.98 11.66 21.19
CA LEU A 245 49.83 12.17 21.93
C LEU A 245 49.73 13.70 21.77
N ASP A 246 50.83 14.41 21.94
CA ASP A 246 50.89 15.87 21.81
C ASP A 246 50.46 16.31 20.40
N VAL A 247 50.90 15.59 19.36
CA VAL A 247 50.44 15.84 17.98
C VAL A 247 48.94 15.64 17.84
N LEU A 248 48.37 14.57 18.39
CA LEU A 248 46.93 14.31 18.30
C LEU A 248 46.10 15.32 19.11
N GLU A 249 46.57 15.74 20.28
CA GLU A 249 45.90 16.73 21.12
C GLU A 249 46.02 18.15 20.56
N SER A 250 46.98 18.40 19.66
CA SER A 250 47.12 19.67 18.94
C SER A 250 46.18 19.83 17.74
N LEU A 251 45.37 18.83 17.41
CA LEU A 251 44.44 18.91 16.29
C LEU A 251 43.28 19.87 16.59
N ASP A 252 43.03 20.78 15.66
CA ASP A 252 41.87 21.66 15.67
C ASP A 252 40.71 20.98 14.92
N HIS A 253 39.78 20.41 15.69
CA HIS A 253 38.64 19.68 15.14
C HIS A 253 37.75 20.54 14.24
N GLU A 254 37.61 21.84 14.54
CA GLU A 254 36.78 22.74 13.74
C GLU A 254 37.47 23.04 12.40
N LYS A 255 38.78 23.30 12.41
CA LYS A 255 39.56 23.49 11.17
C LYS A 255 39.55 22.25 10.29
N MET A 256 39.65 21.06 10.88
CA MET A 256 39.54 19.79 10.15
C MET A 256 38.16 19.64 9.49
N ARG A 257 37.08 19.99 10.20
CA ARG A 257 35.72 19.99 9.64
C ARG A 257 35.52 21.06 8.56
N GLU A 258 36.07 22.26 8.74
CA GLU A 258 36.04 23.33 7.74
C GLU A 258 36.73 22.89 6.44
N ALA A 259 37.91 22.27 6.54
CA ALA A 259 38.66 21.74 5.41
C ALA A 259 37.89 20.63 4.67
N ASP A 260 37.32 19.67 5.41
CA ASP A 260 36.50 18.59 4.84
C ASP A 260 35.22 19.11 4.17
N ASN A 261 34.50 20.04 4.82
CA ASN A 261 33.33 20.67 4.23
C ASN A 261 33.65 21.43 2.94
N HIS A 262 34.79 22.14 2.91
CA HIS A 262 35.22 22.84 1.71
C HIS A 262 35.54 21.88 0.56
N ALA A 263 36.32 20.83 0.84
CA ALA A 263 36.67 19.80 -0.13
C ALA A 263 35.41 19.08 -0.66
N ARG A 264 34.52 18.64 0.23
CA ARG A 264 33.28 17.94 -0.11
C ARG A 264 32.33 18.79 -0.91
N LYS A 265 32.18 20.07 -0.57
CA LYS A 265 31.33 20.99 -1.33
C LYS A 265 31.76 21.10 -2.79
N GLN A 266 33.05 21.24 -3.05
CA GLN A 266 33.56 21.31 -4.43
C GLN A 266 33.43 19.97 -5.15
N TYR A 267 33.78 18.88 -4.48
CA TYR A 267 33.65 17.51 -4.97
C TYR A 267 32.21 17.18 -5.39
N ASP A 268 31.24 17.41 -4.50
CA ASP A 268 29.83 17.15 -4.74
C ASP A 268 29.23 18.08 -5.80
N GLN A 269 29.63 19.35 -5.81
CA GLN A 269 29.19 20.29 -6.83
C GLN A 269 29.60 19.83 -8.22
N GLN A 270 30.84 19.35 -8.39
CA GLN A 270 31.31 18.85 -9.68
C GLN A 270 30.59 17.57 -10.11
N ILE A 271 30.38 16.62 -9.19
CA ILE A 271 29.61 15.38 -9.47
C ILE A 271 28.19 15.73 -9.91
N ASN A 272 27.52 16.59 -9.14
CA ASN A 272 26.14 16.98 -9.42
C ASN A 272 26.04 17.74 -10.75
N GLN A 273 26.94 18.70 -10.99
CA GLN A 273 26.96 19.46 -12.23
C GLN A 273 27.19 18.54 -13.42
N GLN A 274 28.18 17.66 -13.37
CA GLN A 274 28.46 16.71 -14.44
C GLN A 274 27.28 15.79 -14.70
N TYR A 275 26.68 15.21 -13.66
CA TYR A 275 25.60 14.25 -13.85
C TYR A 275 24.29 14.90 -14.31
N TYR A 276 23.79 15.90 -13.58
CA TYR A 276 22.45 16.45 -13.83
C TYR A 276 22.38 17.31 -15.10
N THR A 277 23.52 17.79 -15.63
CA THR A 277 23.58 18.46 -16.93
C THR A 277 23.95 17.50 -18.09
N SER A 278 24.25 16.24 -17.79
CA SER A 278 24.66 15.27 -18.81
C SER A 278 23.51 14.83 -19.72
N SER A 279 23.88 14.44 -20.94
CA SER A 279 22.97 13.71 -21.83
C SER A 279 22.51 12.37 -21.25
N LYS A 280 23.27 11.76 -20.33
CA LYS A 280 22.90 10.52 -19.64
C LYS A 280 21.67 10.75 -18.75
N PHE A 281 21.71 11.76 -17.88
CA PHE A 281 20.55 12.12 -17.05
C PHE A 281 19.36 12.55 -17.92
N LEU A 282 19.58 13.41 -18.92
CA LEU A 282 18.52 13.87 -19.80
C LEU A 282 17.84 12.71 -20.57
N LYS A 283 18.62 11.76 -21.10
CA LYS A 283 18.08 10.57 -21.79
C LYS A 283 17.29 9.69 -20.84
N SER A 284 17.79 9.44 -19.63
CA SER A 284 17.09 8.63 -18.62
C SER A 284 15.79 9.28 -18.19
N THR A 285 15.80 10.59 -17.92
CA THR A 285 14.60 11.37 -17.59
C THR A 285 13.62 11.39 -18.75
N ALA A 286 14.07 11.68 -19.97
CA ALA A 286 13.21 11.66 -21.15
C ALA A 286 12.59 10.28 -21.38
N TYR A 287 13.36 9.20 -21.26
CA TYR A 287 12.86 7.83 -21.39
C TYR A 287 11.85 7.49 -20.28
N ALA A 288 12.13 7.86 -19.03
CA ALA A 288 11.22 7.65 -17.91
C ALA A 288 9.92 8.44 -18.09
N SER A 289 9.99 9.72 -18.48
CA SER A 289 8.82 10.55 -18.75
C SER A 289 7.99 10.04 -19.94
N VAL A 290 8.64 9.60 -21.03
CA VAL A 290 7.95 8.99 -22.18
C VAL A 290 7.32 7.67 -21.77
N SER A 291 8.03 6.81 -21.03
CA SER A 291 7.50 5.53 -20.55
C SER A 291 6.33 5.71 -19.59
N ALA A 292 6.43 6.65 -18.65
CA ALA A 292 5.37 6.99 -17.71
C ALA A 292 4.15 7.59 -18.44
N GLY A 293 4.36 8.56 -19.33
CA GLY A 293 3.31 9.15 -20.15
C GLY A 293 2.64 8.13 -21.07
N PHE A 294 3.42 7.21 -21.65
CA PHE A 294 2.91 6.12 -22.46
C PHE A 294 2.06 5.15 -21.63
N LYS A 295 2.56 4.69 -20.47
CA LYS A 295 1.81 3.81 -19.55
C LYS A 295 0.51 4.46 -19.09
N MET A 296 0.55 5.74 -18.76
CA MET A 296 -0.62 6.52 -18.35
C MET A 296 -1.65 6.64 -19.47
N GLY A 297 -1.22 7.03 -20.68
CA GLY A 297 -2.09 7.11 -21.85
C GLY A 297 -2.69 5.74 -22.24
N MET A 298 -1.91 4.67 -22.17
CA MET A 298 -2.38 3.30 -22.43
C MET A 298 -3.40 2.83 -21.38
N ARG A 299 -3.17 3.13 -20.10
CA ARG A 299 -4.11 2.79 -19.02
C ARG A 299 -5.45 3.52 -19.19
N GLN A 300 -5.42 4.81 -19.55
CA GLN A 300 -6.63 5.59 -19.84
C GLN A 300 -7.37 5.08 -21.07
N ALA A 301 -6.67 4.77 -22.15
CA ALA A 301 -7.27 4.19 -23.35
C ALA A 301 -7.97 2.85 -23.06
N LEU A 302 -7.33 1.98 -22.27
CA LEU A 302 -7.94 0.73 -21.79
C LEU A 302 -9.16 1.00 -20.89
N GLY A 303 -9.07 1.96 -19.97
CA GLY A 303 -10.18 2.36 -19.10
C GLY A 303 -11.41 2.82 -19.90
N LEU A 304 -11.23 3.64 -20.94
CA LEU A 304 -12.31 4.08 -21.82
C LEU A 304 -12.95 2.92 -22.59
N ILE A 305 -12.14 1.99 -23.10
CA ILE A 305 -12.64 0.78 -23.79
C ILE A 305 -13.50 -0.06 -22.84
N PHE A 306 -13.02 -0.30 -21.63
CA PHE A 306 -13.75 -1.10 -20.64
C PHE A 306 -14.97 -0.38 -20.08
N ALA A 307 -14.97 0.95 -20.02
CA ALA A 307 -16.16 1.74 -19.73
C ALA A 307 -17.23 1.54 -20.81
N GLU A 308 -16.85 1.56 -22.09
CA GLU A 308 -17.78 1.26 -23.20
C GLU A 308 -18.35 -0.17 -23.09
N VAL A 309 -17.50 -1.18 -22.79
CA VAL A 309 -17.97 -2.56 -22.51
C VAL A 309 -19.05 -2.56 -21.42
N TRP A 310 -18.80 -1.84 -20.32
CA TRP A 310 -19.72 -1.80 -19.19
C TRP A 310 -21.02 -1.07 -19.52
N PHE A 311 -20.97 0.07 -20.22
CA PHE A 311 -22.16 0.82 -20.59
C PHE A 311 -23.04 0.04 -21.56
N GLU A 312 -22.45 -0.59 -22.60
CA GLU A 312 -23.22 -1.45 -23.52
C GLU A 312 -23.88 -2.62 -22.77
N LEU A 313 -23.15 -3.25 -21.84
CA LEU A 313 -23.66 -4.34 -21.01
C LEU A 313 -24.80 -3.87 -20.09
N LYS A 314 -24.64 -2.73 -19.42
CA LYS A 314 -25.64 -2.10 -18.54
C LYS A 314 -26.93 -1.81 -19.30
N GLU A 315 -26.82 -1.25 -20.50
CA GLU A 315 -27.96 -0.90 -21.34
C GLU A 315 -28.78 -2.14 -21.75
N HIS A 316 -28.11 -3.25 -22.03
CA HIS A 316 -28.75 -4.47 -22.53
C HIS A 316 -29.23 -5.42 -21.41
N LEU A 317 -28.75 -5.24 -20.17
CA LEU A 317 -29.12 -6.06 -19.00
C LEU A 317 -30.64 -6.12 -18.75
N PRO A 318 -31.41 -5.00 -18.75
CA PRO A 318 -32.85 -5.04 -18.53
C PRO A 318 -33.63 -5.88 -19.55
N PHE A 319 -33.18 -5.90 -20.81
CA PHE A 319 -33.81 -6.68 -21.88
C PHE A 319 -33.69 -8.19 -21.64
N LEU A 320 -32.54 -8.65 -21.14
CA LEU A 320 -32.33 -10.06 -20.79
C LEU A 320 -33.30 -10.59 -19.73
N PHE A 321 -33.67 -9.75 -18.76
CA PHE A 321 -34.62 -10.13 -17.70
C PHE A 321 -36.07 -10.00 -18.16
N ASN A 322 -36.40 -8.99 -18.97
CA ASN A 322 -37.76 -8.78 -19.48
C ASN A 322 -38.20 -9.87 -20.46
N GLU A 323 -37.32 -10.32 -21.35
CA GLU A 323 -37.60 -11.38 -22.33
C GLU A 323 -37.75 -12.76 -21.66
N ALA A 324 -37.20 -12.93 -20.46
CA ALA A 324 -37.18 -14.21 -19.74
C ALA A 324 -38.31 -14.39 -18.71
N LYS A 325 -39.24 -13.43 -18.59
CA LYS A 325 -40.28 -13.39 -17.54
C LYS A 325 -41.18 -14.63 -17.45
N GLU A 326 -41.48 -15.28 -18.57
CA GLU A 326 -42.43 -16.42 -18.56
C GLU A 326 -41.79 -17.80 -18.42
N ASN A 327 -40.51 -17.96 -18.81
CA ASN A 327 -39.80 -19.25 -18.81
C ASN A 327 -38.31 -19.10 -18.48
N PHE A 328 -37.99 -18.35 -17.42
CA PHE A 328 -36.60 -18.14 -17.01
C PHE A 328 -35.89 -19.47 -16.69
N THR A 329 -34.78 -19.72 -17.38
CA THR A 329 -33.83 -20.78 -17.00
C THR A 329 -32.45 -20.18 -16.86
N LEU A 330 -31.73 -20.56 -15.79
CA LEU A 330 -30.37 -20.06 -15.57
C LEU A 330 -29.46 -20.42 -16.75
N LYS A 331 -29.58 -21.63 -17.31
CA LYS A 331 -28.84 -22.05 -18.51
C LYS A 331 -29.10 -21.15 -19.72
N GLY A 332 -30.37 -20.79 -19.97
CA GLY A 332 -30.74 -19.90 -21.07
C GLY A 332 -30.26 -18.46 -20.87
N PHE A 333 -30.39 -17.94 -19.65
CA PHE A 333 -29.86 -16.63 -19.27
C PHE A 333 -28.34 -16.54 -19.47
N LEU A 334 -27.59 -17.53 -19.00
CA LEU A 334 -26.14 -17.59 -19.15
C LEU A 334 -25.69 -17.74 -20.60
N ALA A 335 -26.43 -18.48 -21.43
CA ALA A 335 -26.15 -18.60 -22.86
C ALA A 335 -26.35 -17.25 -23.58
N ARG A 336 -27.42 -16.52 -23.23
CA ARG A 336 -27.70 -15.18 -23.79
C ARG A 336 -26.69 -14.14 -23.31
N LEU A 337 -26.29 -14.19 -22.05
CA LEU A 337 -25.25 -13.31 -21.49
C LEU A 337 -23.90 -13.53 -22.19
N LYS A 338 -23.55 -14.78 -22.49
CA LYS A 338 -22.37 -15.12 -23.31
C LYS A 338 -22.48 -14.55 -24.72
N GLN A 339 -23.65 -14.63 -25.35
CA GLN A 339 -23.88 -14.07 -26.68
C GLN A 339 -23.75 -12.54 -26.67
N LEU A 340 -24.42 -11.87 -25.74
CA LEU A 340 -24.34 -10.42 -25.55
C LEU A 340 -22.89 -9.95 -25.35
N ALA A 341 -22.13 -10.62 -24.48
CA ALA A 341 -20.72 -10.31 -24.28
C ALA A 341 -19.88 -10.50 -25.55
N THR A 342 -20.22 -11.48 -26.39
CA THR A 342 -19.57 -11.72 -27.68
C THR A 342 -19.92 -10.62 -28.70
N ASP A 343 -21.16 -10.15 -28.72
CA ASP A 343 -21.64 -9.13 -29.65
C ASP A 343 -21.09 -7.73 -29.30
N ILE A 344 -21.09 -7.37 -28.01
CA ILE A 344 -20.45 -6.16 -27.48
C ILE A 344 -18.97 -6.14 -27.90
N TRP A 345 -18.29 -7.28 -27.79
CA TRP A 345 -16.89 -7.38 -28.17
C TRP A 345 -16.61 -7.16 -29.66
N GLN A 346 -17.46 -7.70 -30.55
CA GLN A 346 -17.28 -7.48 -31.98
C GLN A 346 -17.40 -5.99 -32.35
N ARG A 347 -18.29 -5.26 -31.68
CA ARG A 347 -18.44 -3.81 -31.88
C ARG A 347 -17.25 -3.03 -31.34
N ILE A 348 -16.79 -3.38 -30.14
CA ILE A 348 -15.66 -2.71 -29.50
C ILE A 348 -14.36 -2.95 -30.27
N LYS A 349 -14.15 -4.12 -30.86
CA LYS A 349 -13.00 -4.40 -31.73
C LYS A 349 -12.89 -3.41 -32.90
N VAL A 350 -14.02 -3.03 -33.51
CA VAL A 350 -14.06 -2.07 -34.62
C VAL A 350 -13.74 -0.66 -34.13
N ARG A 351 -14.34 -0.23 -33.02
CA ARG A 351 -14.09 1.09 -32.42
C ARG A 351 -12.67 1.23 -31.90
N PHE A 352 -12.12 0.18 -31.29
CA PHE A 352 -10.75 0.16 -30.80
C PHE A 352 -9.74 0.33 -31.94
N LYS A 353 -9.97 -0.35 -33.09
CA LYS A 353 -9.14 -0.15 -34.28
C LYS A 353 -9.18 1.29 -34.78
N ALA A 354 -10.30 2.00 -34.63
CA ALA A 354 -10.41 3.42 -34.99
C ALA A 354 -9.63 4.33 -34.02
N ILE A 355 -9.74 4.10 -32.71
CA ILE A 355 -8.98 4.83 -31.69
C ILE A 355 -7.46 4.69 -31.96
N LEU A 356 -6.98 3.48 -32.28
CA LEU A 356 -5.57 3.25 -32.58
C LEU A 356 -5.08 3.96 -33.86
N VAL A 357 -5.97 4.25 -34.82
CA VAL A 357 -5.62 4.98 -36.05
C VAL A 357 -5.37 6.46 -35.78
N GLU A 358 -5.96 7.05 -34.74
CA GLU A 358 -5.66 8.43 -34.30
C GLU A 358 -4.29 8.54 -33.59
N PHE A 359 -3.77 7.45 -33.04
CA PHE A 359 -2.42 7.38 -32.43
C PHE A 359 -1.29 7.05 -33.43
N LYS A 360 -1.59 7.03 -34.74
CA LYS A 360 -0.74 6.47 -35.80
C LYS A 360 0.50 7.31 -36.14
N ASP A 361 0.57 8.57 -35.76
CA ASP A 361 1.68 9.45 -36.14
C ASP A 361 2.87 9.29 -35.18
N GLY A 362 3.72 8.28 -35.43
CA GLY A 362 5.03 8.14 -34.80
C GLY A 362 5.42 6.73 -34.34
N ALA A 363 6.50 6.63 -33.55
CA ALA A 363 7.14 5.41 -33.03
C ALA A 363 6.23 4.44 -32.22
N ILE A 364 4.93 4.75 -32.13
CA ILE A 364 3.91 4.11 -31.30
C ILE A 364 3.29 2.88 -32.00
N ALA A 365 3.42 2.75 -33.33
CA ALA A 365 2.80 1.67 -34.13
C ALA A 365 3.11 0.23 -33.63
N GLY A 366 4.33 -0.03 -33.15
CA GLY A 366 4.72 -1.34 -32.61
C GLY A 366 3.99 -1.70 -31.32
N VAL A 367 3.68 -0.71 -30.48
CA VAL A 367 2.96 -0.92 -29.22
C VAL A 367 1.46 -1.07 -29.43
N LEU A 368 0.90 -0.49 -30.50
CA LEU A 368 -0.53 -0.66 -30.85
C LEU A 368 -0.84 -2.09 -31.34
N SER A 369 0.11 -2.71 -32.05
CA SER A 369 -0.03 -4.11 -32.49
C SER A 369 0.02 -5.07 -31.30
N SER A 370 0.92 -4.84 -30.33
CA SER A 370 0.96 -5.66 -29.12
C SER A 370 -0.27 -5.41 -28.24
N LEU A 371 -0.75 -4.18 -28.14
CA LEU A 371 -1.99 -3.83 -27.42
C LEU A 371 -3.21 -4.55 -28.00
N THR A 372 -3.33 -4.61 -29.33
CA THR A 372 -4.43 -5.33 -29.99
C THR A 372 -4.41 -6.82 -29.69
N THR A 373 -3.24 -7.45 -29.79
CA THR A 373 -3.08 -8.88 -29.45
C THR A 373 -3.34 -9.15 -27.97
N THR A 374 -2.88 -8.26 -27.08
CA THR A 374 -3.11 -8.33 -25.63
C THR A 374 -4.60 -8.23 -25.30
N VAL A 375 -5.30 -7.23 -25.86
CA VAL A 375 -6.75 -7.02 -25.71
C VAL A 375 -7.54 -8.23 -26.23
N MET A 376 -7.13 -8.84 -27.35
CA MET A 376 -7.73 -10.08 -27.86
C MET A 376 -7.50 -11.29 -26.95
N ASN A 377 -6.28 -11.46 -26.45
CA ASN A 377 -5.94 -12.57 -25.54
C ASN A 377 -6.67 -12.45 -24.21
N ILE A 378 -6.84 -11.23 -23.68
CA ILE A 378 -7.66 -10.93 -22.50
C ILE A 378 -9.07 -11.44 -22.73
N PHE A 379 -9.72 -11.05 -23.83
CA PHE A 379 -11.12 -11.39 -24.06
C PHE A 379 -11.36 -12.89 -24.19
N PHE A 380 -10.53 -13.59 -24.98
CA PHE A 380 -10.67 -15.04 -25.14
C PHE A 380 -10.40 -15.80 -23.84
N THR A 381 -9.45 -15.34 -23.04
CA THR A 381 -9.13 -15.96 -21.73
C THR A 381 -10.28 -15.74 -20.75
N THR A 382 -10.79 -14.51 -20.67
CA THR A 382 -11.94 -14.12 -19.86
C THR A 382 -13.19 -14.92 -20.21
N GLN A 383 -13.53 -15.04 -21.50
CA GLN A 383 -14.69 -15.80 -21.96
C GLN A 383 -14.63 -17.26 -21.51
N LYS A 384 -13.45 -17.90 -21.60
CA LYS A 384 -13.23 -19.28 -21.17
C LYS A 384 -13.36 -19.43 -19.65
N ALA A 385 -12.77 -18.50 -18.89
CA ALA A 385 -12.80 -18.51 -17.42
C ALA A 385 -14.23 -18.32 -16.87
N ILE A 386 -14.96 -17.33 -17.38
CA ILE A 386 -16.36 -17.09 -17.01
C ILE A 386 -17.21 -18.32 -17.35
N GLY A 387 -17.07 -18.90 -18.54
CA GLY A 387 -17.82 -20.09 -18.94
C GLY A 387 -17.55 -21.34 -18.07
N LYS A 388 -16.34 -21.45 -17.50
CA LYS A 388 -15.99 -22.52 -16.54
C LYS A 388 -16.68 -22.31 -15.20
N LEU A 389 -16.60 -21.11 -14.63
CA LEU A 389 -17.23 -20.78 -13.35
C LEU A 389 -18.75 -20.96 -13.40
N LEU A 390 -19.38 -20.47 -14.47
CA LEU A 390 -20.82 -20.63 -14.68
C LEU A 390 -21.28 -22.11 -14.66
N ARG A 391 -20.44 -23.01 -15.16
CA ARG A 391 -20.71 -24.45 -15.16
C ARG A 391 -20.56 -25.07 -13.77
N GLU A 392 -19.53 -24.69 -13.05
CA GLU A 392 -19.25 -25.15 -11.69
C GLU A 392 -20.37 -24.71 -10.72
N MET A 393 -20.84 -23.48 -10.85
CA MET A 393 -21.95 -22.94 -10.06
C MET A 393 -23.28 -23.67 -10.30
N TRP A 394 -23.61 -23.96 -11.56
CA TRP A 394 -24.81 -24.72 -11.90
C TRP A 394 -24.82 -26.07 -11.20
N SER A 395 -23.68 -26.75 -11.14
CA SER A 395 -23.53 -28.03 -10.44
C SER A 395 -23.81 -27.92 -8.94
N SER A 396 -23.34 -26.85 -8.30
CA SER A 396 -23.58 -26.58 -6.88
C SER A 396 -25.04 -26.26 -6.57
N LEU A 397 -25.71 -25.45 -7.40
CA LEU A 397 -27.14 -25.13 -7.25
C LEU A 397 -28.02 -26.37 -7.42
N VAL A 398 -27.74 -27.21 -8.42
CA VAL A 398 -28.46 -28.47 -8.63
C VAL A 398 -28.24 -29.44 -7.48
N SER A 399 -27.03 -29.51 -6.93
CA SER A 399 -26.71 -30.35 -5.77
C SER A 399 -27.49 -29.91 -4.52
N ALA A 400 -27.56 -28.60 -4.25
CA ALA A 400 -28.37 -28.05 -3.15
C ALA A 400 -29.86 -28.36 -3.34
N ALA A 401 -30.40 -28.16 -4.54
CA ALA A 401 -31.80 -28.45 -4.84
C ALA A 401 -32.14 -29.94 -4.68
N LYS A 402 -31.28 -30.84 -5.17
CA LYS A 402 -31.47 -32.30 -5.00
C LYS A 402 -31.45 -32.70 -3.53
N LEU A 403 -30.57 -32.11 -2.72
CA LEU A 403 -30.50 -32.37 -1.29
C LEU A 403 -31.79 -31.97 -0.57
N ILE A 404 -32.37 -30.81 -0.92
CA ILE A 404 -33.65 -30.34 -0.36
C ILE A 404 -34.82 -31.24 -0.77
N PHE A 405 -34.91 -31.64 -2.05
CA PHE A 405 -36.06 -32.39 -2.56
C PHE A 405 -36.05 -33.87 -2.22
N PHE A 406 -34.88 -34.52 -2.32
CA PHE A 406 -34.79 -35.96 -2.17
C PHE A 406 -34.31 -36.38 -0.79
N ASN A 407 -33.65 -35.48 -0.04
CA ASN A 407 -32.98 -35.76 1.23
C ASN A 407 -32.43 -37.20 1.30
N PRO A 408 -31.58 -37.62 0.34
CA PRO A 408 -31.20 -39.03 0.16
C PRO A 408 -30.50 -39.61 1.40
N ASN A 409 -29.88 -38.73 2.19
CA ASN A 409 -29.15 -39.06 3.41
C ASN A 409 -30.02 -38.99 4.68
N LYS A 410 -31.33 -38.71 4.55
CA LYS A 410 -32.30 -38.59 5.67
C LYS A 410 -31.84 -37.63 6.78
N LEU A 411 -31.27 -36.48 6.39
CA LEU A 411 -30.80 -35.45 7.32
C LEU A 411 -31.96 -34.84 8.11
N SER A 412 -31.69 -34.48 9.37
CA SER A 412 -32.60 -33.69 10.21
C SER A 412 -32.81 -32.29 9.62
N ALA A 413 -33.88 -31.58 9.96
CA ALA A 413 -34.14 -30.24 9.40
C ALA A 413 -32.98 -29.25 9.64
N GLY A 414 -32.36 -29.30 10.82
CA GLY A 414 -31.19 -28.49 11.14
C GLY A 414 -29.94 -28.87 10.34
N ASP A 415 -29.65 -30.16 10.19
CA ASP A 415 -28.51 -30.65 9.40
C ASP A 415 -28.71 -30.45 7.89
N LEU A 416 -29.95 -30.56 7.41
CA LEU A 416 -30.32 -30.28 6.03
C LEU A 416 -30.09 -28.81 5.70
N VAL A 417 -30.55 -27.89 6.56
CA VAL A 417 -30.29 -26.45 6.42
C VAL A 417 -28.79 -26.16 6.51
N ARG A 418 -28.06 -26.83 7.40
CA ARG A 418 -26.59 -26.69 7.51
C ARG A 418 -25.87 -27.13 6.24
N GLU A 419 -26.20 -28.30 5.69
CA GLU A 419 -25.56 -28.83 4.48
C GLU A 419 -25.97 -28.05 3.22
N VAL A 420 -27.22 -27.60 3.12
CA VAL A 420 -27.66 -26.69 2.04
C VAL A 420 -26.91 -25.36 2.14
N THR A 421 -26.81 -24.79 3.36
CA THR A 421 -26.03 -23.56 3.60
C THR A 421 -24.56 -23.78 3.28
N ARG A 422 -23.97 -24.93 3.62
CA ARG A 422 -22.59 -25.27 3.26
C ARG A 422 -22.39 -25.34 1.75
N ILE A 423 -23.29 -25.98 1.00
CA ILE A 423 -23.21 -26.07 -0.47
C ILE A 423 -23.35 -24.68 -1.12
N LEU A 424 -24.25 -23.83 -0.59
CA LEU A 424 -24.47 -22.47 -1.10
C LEU A 424 -23.35 -21.49 -0.71
N SER A 425 -22.85 -21.55 0.53
CA SER A 425 -21.73 -20.76 1.04
C SER A 425 -20.42 -21.09 0.34
N THR A 426 -20.24 -22.33 -0.11
CA THR A 426 -19.09 -22.73 -0.94
C THR A 426 -19.21 -22.19 -2.38
N GLY A 427 -20.38 -21.71 -2.82
CA GLY A 427 -20.69 -21.58 -4.25
C GLY A 427 -20.97 -20.19 -4.85
N VAL A 428 -21.37 -19.14 -4.12
CA VAL A 428 -22.24 -18.14 -4.79
C VAL A 428 -21.77 -16.68 -4.92
N ALA A 429 -20.86 -16.11 -4.13
CA ALA A 429 -20.53 -14.67 -4.36
C ALA A 429 -19.09 -14.25 -4.06
N VAL A 430 -18.63 -14.41 -2.82
CA VAL A 430 -17.35 -13.83 -2.39
C VAL A 430 -16.15 -14.69 -2.82
N ALA A 431 -16.26 -16.01 -2.71
CA ALA A 431 -15.20 -16.94 -3.13
C ALA A 431 -14.95 -16.90 -4.65
N MET A 432 -15.97 -16.62 -5.46
CA MET A 432 -15.85 -16.63 -6.92
C MET A 432 -15.12 -15.43 -7.50
N GLY A 433 -15.37 -14.23 -6.97
CA GLY A 433 -14.62 -13.05 -7.41
C GLY A 433 -13.13 -13.19 -7.12
N VAL A 434 -12.78 -13.76 -5.96
CA VAL A 434 -11.38 -14.02 -5.57
C VAL A 434 -10.75 -15.12 -6.42
N ILE A 435 -11.42 -16.25 -6.62
CA ILE A 435 -10.92 -17.36 -7.45
C ILE A 435 -10.78 -16.92 -8.91
N LEU A 436 -11.77 -16.21 -9.45
CA LEU A 436 -11.71 -15.69 -10.81
C LEU A 436 -10.57 -14.69 -10.96
N ASN A 437 -10.43 -13.75 -10.02
CA ASN A 437 -9.36 -12.77 -10.05
C ASN A 437 -7.99 -13.43 -9.97
N GLN A 438 -7.79 -14.39 -9.06
CA GLN A 438 -6.54 -15.16 -8.97
C GLN A 438 -6.25 -15.95 -10.25
N HIS A 439 -7.26 -16.58 -10.84
CA HIS A 439 -7.11 -17.33 -12.09
C HIS A 439 -6.78 -16.41 -13.27
N LEU A 440 -7.47 -15.27 -13.40
CA LEU A 440 -7.20 -14.30 -14.45
C LEU A 440 -5.85 -13.62 -14.25
N ALA A 441 -5.52 -13.18 -13.03
CA ALA A 441 -4.24 -12.54 -12.72
C ALA A 441 -3.03 -13.46 -12.97
N SER A 442 -3.16 -14.76 -12.70
CA SER A 442 -2.09 -15.74 -12.98
C SER A 442 -1.88 -16.00 -14.48
N ILE A 443 -2.89 -15.75 -15.32
CA ILE A 443 -2.80 -15.91 -16.79
C ILE A 443 -2.49 -14.58 -17.48
N MET A 444 -2.89 -13.45 -16.89
CA MET A 444 -2.70 -12.09 -17.40
C MET A 444 -1.40 -11.47 -16.86
N THR A 445 -0.25 -12.09 -17.14
CA THR A 445 1.07 -11.64 -16.67
C THR A 445 1.70 -10.50 -17.49
N PHE A 446 0.92 -9.85 -18.35
CA PHE A 446 1.34 -8.73 -19.20
C PHE A 446 0.97 -7.38 -18.54
N PRO A 447 1.48 -6.23 -19.04
CA PRO A 447 1.20 -4.92 -18.43
C PRO A 447 -0.30 -4.63 -18.29
N PHE A 448 -0.72 -4.16 -17.11
CA PHE A 448 -2.11 -3.91 -16.72
C PHE A 448 -3.00 -5.15 -16.57
N GLY A 449 -2.44 -6.36 -16.64
CA GLY A 449 -3.20 -7.60 -16.56
C GLY A 449 -3.90 -7.82 -15.21
N SER A 450 -3.30 -7.37 -14.10
CA SER A 450 -3.91 -7.42 -12.76
C SER A 450 -5.15 -6.54 -12.62
N GLU A 451 -5.09 -5.33 -13.15
CA GLU A 451 -6.16 -4.33 -13.12
C GLU A 451 -7.33 -4.76 -14.00
N ILE A 452 -7.01 -5.36 -15.15
CA ILE A 452 -8.00 -5.95 -16.06
C ILE A 452 -8.64 -7.19 -15.43
N ALA A 453 -7.85 -8.07 -14.81
CA ALA A 453 -8.35 -9.24 -14.10
C ALA A 453 -9.32 -8.83 -12.98
N ALA A 454 -8.97 -7.80 -12.20
CA ALA A 454 -9.82 -7.28 -11.14
C ALA A 454 -11.15 -6.73 -11.68
N PHE A 455 -11.10 -5.89 -12.73
CA PHE A 455 -12.29 -5.31 -13.36
C PHE A 455 -13.22 -6.37 -13.96
N VAL A 456 -12.66 -7.30 -14.75
CA VAL A 456 -13.41 -8.39 -15.36
C VAL A 456 -14.04 -9.28 -14.29
N SER A 457 -13.31 -9.56 -13.22
CA SER A 457 -13.81 -10.36 -12.10
C SER A 457 -14.97 -9.67 -11.39
N ALA A 458 -14.89 -8.35 -11.18
CA ALA A 458 -15.96 -7.57 -10.58
C ALA A 458 -17.25 -7.61 -11.43
N ILE A 459 -17.14 -7.41 -12.75
CA ILE A 459 -18.28 -7.53 -13.68
C ILE A 459 -18.87 -8.93 -13.64
N ALA A 460 -18.03 -9.96 -13.80
CA ALA A 460 -18.48 -11.34 -13.85
C ALA A 460 -19.19 -11.74 -12.55
N THR A 461 -18.62 -11.41 -11.39
CA THR A 461 -19.22 -11.69 -10.09
C THR A 461 -20.56 -11.01 -9.94
N GLY A 462 -20.67 -9.72 -10.27
CA GLY A 462 -21.93 -9.01 -10.12
C GLY A 462 -23.02 -9.44 -11.11
N LEU A 463 -22.67 -9.74 -12.35
CA LEU A 463 -23.60 -10.35 -13.32
C LEU A 463 -24.12 -11.71 -12.85
N MET A 464 -23.23 -12.51 -12.24
CA MET A 464 -23.58 -13.81 -11.67
C MET A 464 -24.50 -13.65 -10.47
N THR A 465 -24.19 -12.73 -9.56
CA THR A 465 -25.06 -12.40 -8.42
C THR A 465 -26.45 -12.01 -8.89
N LEU A 466 -26.56 -11.13 -9.90
CA LEU A 466 -27.86 -10.77 -10.48
C LEU A 466 -28.61 -11.97 -11.06
N GLY A 467 -27.95 -12.79 -11.88
CA GLY A 467 -28.58 -13.95 -12.52
C GLY A 467 -29.06 -15.01 -11.52
N ILE A 468 -28.31 -15.23 -10.44
CA ILE A 468 -28.67 -16.19 -9.39
C ILE A 468 -29.79 -15.65 -8.51
N SER A 469 -29.70 -14.40 -8.06
CA SER A 469 -30.77 -13.79 -7.26
C SER A 469 -32.09 -13.85 -8.02
N TYR A 470 -32.06 -13.48 -9.31
CA TYR A 470 -33.25 -13.57 -10.15
C TYR A 470 -33.75 -15.02 -10.33
N PHE A 471 -32.85 -16.00 -10.48
CA PHE A 471 -33.21 -17.41 -10.54
C PHE A 471 -33.86 -17.92 -9.24
N LEU A 472 -33.31 -17.54 -8.09
CA LEU A 472 -33.83 -17.92 -6.77
C LEU A 472 -35.24 -17.36 -6.57
N ASP A 473 -35.48 -16.14 -7.03
CA ASP A 473 -36.74 -15.45 -6.81
C ASP A 473 -37.82 -15.83 -7.83
N HIS A 474 -37.46 -16.12 -9.09
CA HIS A 474 -38.44 -16.24 -10.18
C HIS A 474 -38.51 -17.61 -10.87
N SER A 475 -37.55 -18.51 -10.66
CA SER A 475 -37.56 -19.79 -11.40
C SER A 475 -38.64 -20.77 -10.90
N ALA A 476 -39.26 -21.51 -11.82
CA ALA A 476 -40.26 -22.51 -11.49
C ALA A 476 -39.75 -23.61 -10.53
N LEU A 477 -38.45 -23.94 -10.60
CA LEU A 477 -37.83 -24.89 -9.68
C LEU A 477 -37.76 -24.33 -8.26
N MET A 478 -37.26 -23.11 -8.11
CA MET A 478 -37.10 -22.48 -6.78
C MET A 478 -38.45 -22.10 -6.18
N GLN A 479 -39.43 -21.71 -6.99
CA GLN A 479 -40.80 -21.57 -6.52
C GLN A 479 -41.36 -22.88 -5.94
N LYS A 480 -41.06 -24.04 -6.54
CA LYS A 480 -41.40 -25.34 -5.93
C LYS A 480 -40.63 -25.60 -4.64
N VAL A 481 -39.35 -25.22 -4.56
CA VAL A 481 -38.53 -25.30 -3.33
C VAL A 481 -39.13 -24.45 -2.22
N TRP A 482 -39.42 -23.17 -2.48
CA TRP A 482 -40.01 -22.25 -1.51
C TRP A 482 -41.40 -22.71 -1.08
N ASN A 483 -42.23 -23.18 -2.02
CA ASN A 483 -43.52 -23.77 -1.70
C ASN A 483 -43.40 -25.04 -0.85
N PHE A 484 -42.37 -25.87 -1.06
CA PHE A 484 -42.09 -27.05 -0.24
C PHE A 484 -41.59 -26.66 1.16
N LEU A 485 -40.64 -25.73 1.26
CA LEU A 485 -40.13 -25.22 2.53
C LEU A 485 -41.21 -24.49 3.34
N ASN A 486 -42.11 -23.77 2.67
CA ASN A 486 -43.28 -23.16 3.30
C ASN A 486 -44.26 -24.19 3.88
N LYS A 487 -44.25 -25.45 3.43
CA LYS A 487 -45.00 -26.55 4.08
C LYS A 487 -44.39 -26.99 5.42
N PHE A 488 -43.12 -26.67 5.66
CA PHE A 488 -42.46 -26.86 6.96
C PHE A 488 -42.63 -25.66 7.90
N LYS A 489 -43.40 -24.61 7.55
CA LYS A 489 -43.93 -23.69 8.56
C LYS A 489 -44.68 -24.55 9.57
N SER A 490 -44.13 -24.65 10.79
CA SER A 490 -44.63 -25.58 11.79
C SER A 490 -46.12 -25.35 12.04
N GLN A 491 -46.83 -26.43 12.34
CA GLN A 491 -48.23 -26.41 12.78
C GLN A 491 -48.46 -25.30 13.84
N ALA A 492 -47.46 -24.98 14.67
CA ALA A 492 -47.50 -23.88 15.64
C ALA A 492 -47.63 -22.47 15.04
N LYS A 493 -47.02 -22.17 13.88
CA LYS A 493 -47.11 -20.82 13.27
C LYS A 493 -48.44 -20.63 12.52
N GLN A 494 -48.96 -21.68 11.89
CA GLN A 494 -50.32 -21.66 11.32
C GLN A 494 -51.38 -21.58 12.43
N THR A 495 -51.20 -22.29 13.53
CA THR A 495 -52.06 -22.20 14.72
C THR A 495 -52.00 -20.82 15.38
N LEU A 496 -50.82 -20.19 15.45
CA LEU A 496 -50.68 -18.81 15.96
C LEU A 496 -51.41 -17.78 15.07
N GLU A 497 -51.22 -17.85 13.74
CA GLU A 497 -51.89 -16.96 12.79
C GLU A 497 -53.42 -17.20 12.78
N TYR A 498 -53.87 -18.45 12.99
CA TYR A 498 -55.29 -18.78 13.17
C TYR A 498 -55.87 -18.18 14.47
N PHE A 499 -55.22 -18.37 15.62
CA PHE A 499 -55.71 -17.82 16.89
C PHE A 499 -55.68 -16.28 16.92
N GLN A 500 -54.71 -15.64 16.25
CA GLN A 500 -54.71 -14.18 16.10
C GLN A 500 -55.92 -13.67 15.30
N LYS A 501 -56.33 -14.40 14.26
CA LYS A 501 -57.56 -14.08 13.51
C LYS A 501 -58.83 -14.32 14.32
N VAL A 502 -58.90 -15.43 15.07
CA VAL A 502 -60.04 -15.74 15.94
C VAL A 502 -60.20 -14.66 17.00
N ASN A 503 -59.11 -14.19 17.61
CA ASN A 503 -59.18 -13.14 18.64
C ASN A 503 -59.70 -11.81 18.06
N ALA A 504 -59.25 -11.43 16.86
CA ALA A 504 -59.73 -10.22 16.19
C ALA A 504 -61.22 -10.30 15.80
N GLU A 505 -61.71 -11.47 15.40
CA GLU A 505 -63.15 -11.72 15.18
C GLU A 505 -63.93 -11.71 16.51
N LEU A 506 -63.35 -12.26 17.59
CA LEU A 506 -63.97 -12.22 18.91
C LEU A 506 -64.11 -10.79 19.43
N ASP A 507 -63.08 -9.96 19.26
CA ASP A 507 -63.13 -8.54 19.61
C ASP A 507 -64.20 -7.79 18.79
N ARG A 508 -64.37 -8.15 17.51
CA ARG A 508 -65.46 -7.63 16.67
C ARG A 508 -66.82 -8.05 17.21
N TYR A 509 -67.04 -9.33 17.51
CA TYR A 509 -68.31 -9.82 18.03
C TYR A 509 -68.63 -9.27 19.42
N LEU A 510 -67.64 -9.14 20.30
CA LEU A 510 -67.83 -8.52 21.62
C LEU A 510 -68.19 -7.03 21.49
N SER A 511 -67.61 -6.33 20.51
CA SER A 511 -67.98 -4.94 20.22
C SER A 511 -69.39 -4.82 19.63
N GLU A 512 -69.79 -5.75 18.76
CA GLU A 512 -71.15 -5.82 18.20
C GLU A 512 -72.18 -6.21 19.27
N LEU A 513 -71.86 -7.18 20.14
CA LEU A 513 -72.71 -7.59 21.24
C LEU A 513 -72.89 -6.46 22.27
N ALA A 514 -71.83 -5.74 22.62
CA ALA A 514 -71.92 -4.57 23.51
C ALA A 514 -72.84 -3.47 22.93
N ALA A 515 -72.82 -3.28 21.61
CA ALA A 515 -73.68 -2.34 20.92
C ALA A 515 -75.14 -2.81 20.82
N ILE A 516 -75.39 -4.11 20.65
CA ILE A 516 -76.73 -4.67 20.46
C ILE A 516 -77.44 -4.93 21.79
N GLU A 517 -76.75 -5.56 22.74
CA GLU A 517 -77.35 -6.10 23.97
C GLU A 517 -77.44 -5.05 25.09
N PHE A 518 -76.52 -4.09 25.11
CA PHE A 518 -76.45 -3.05 26.14
C PHE A 518 -76.66 -1.63 25.57
N ASN A 519 -76.87 -1.49 24.26
CA ASN A 519 -76.96 -0.22 23.54
C ASN A 519 -75.81 0.75 23.86
N LEU A 520 -74.63 0.20 24.17
CA LEU A 520 -73.43 0.95 24.53
C LEU A 520 -72.62 1.23 23.28
N ASN A 521 -72.30 2.49 23.01
CA ASN A 521 -71.33 2.85 21.97
C ASN A 521 -69.90 2.69 22.53
N PRO A 522 -69.11 1.68 22.11
CA PRO A 522 -67.83 1.37 22.73
C PRO A 522 -66.77 2.45 22.48
N CYS A 523 -66.86 3.16 21.34
CA CYS A 523 -65.98 4.28 21.02
C CYS A 523 -66.26 5.48 21.92
N GLU A 524 -67.54 5.74 22.20
CA GLU A 524 -67.95 6.83 23.09
C GLU A 524 -67.55 6.56 24.54
N LEU A 525 -67.70 5.32 25.03
CA LEU A 525 -67.28 4.93 26.37
C LEU A 525 -65.76 5.05 26.55
N ARG A 526 -64.99 4.66 25.53
CA ARG A 526 -63.54 4.80 25.54
C ARG A 526 -63.13 6.28 25.56
N ALA A 527 -63.75 7.11 24.72
CA ALA A 527 -63.50 8.56 24.72
C ALA A 527 -63.90 9.25 26.04
N PHE A 528 -64.99 8.81 26.68
CA PHE A 528 -65.40 9.29 28.00
C PHE A 528 -64.38 8.90 29.08
N ASN A 529 -63.94 7.64 29.09
CA ASN A 529 -62.94 7.14 30.03
C ASN A 529 -61.59 7.87 29.87
N ASP A 530 -61.14 8.08 28.64
CA ASP A 530 -59.89 8.78 28.36
C ASP A 530 -59.96 10.25 28.79
N ASN A 531 -61.10 10.92 28.58
CA ASN A 531 -61.34 12.28 29.08
C ASN A 531 -61.36 12.36 30.61
N LEU A 532 -61.95 11.37 31.29
CA LEU A 532 -61.97 11.31 32.76
C LEU A 532 -60.59 11.07 33.35
N ALA A 533 -59.80 10.20 32.73
CA ALA A 533 -58.43 9.88 33.14
C ALA A 533 -57.46 11.06 32.93
N ALA A 534 -57.76 11.95 31.97
CA ALA A 534 -56.93 13.11 31.66
C ALA A 534 -57.13 14.32 32.60
N MET A 535 -58.19 14.37 33.41
CA MET A 535 -58.47 15.50 34.31
C MET A 535 -57.81 15.31 35.69
N ASN A 536 -57.18 16.38 36.21
CA ASN A 536 -56.28 16.28 37.36
C ASN A 536 -56.92 16.67 38.70
N THR A 537 -58.09 17.31 38.69
CA THR A 537 -58.79 17.70 39.93
C THR A 537 -60.19 17.10 40.03
N GLU A 538 -60.63 16.82 41.26
CA GLU A 538 -61.96 16.23 41.51
C GLU A 538 -63.11 17.15 41.06
N TYR A 539 -62.89 18.47 41.07
CA TYR A 539 -63.84 19.44 40.54
C TYR A 539 -64.05 19.30 39.02
N GLU A 540 -62.95 19.15 38.26
CA GLU A 540 -63.01 18.98 36.80
C GLU A 540 -63.65 17.64 36.40
N LYS A 541 -63.31 16.55 37.11
CA LYS A 541 -63.97 15.24 36.93
C LYS A 541 -65.47 15.32 37.22
N GLY A 542 -65.84 16.04 38.29
CA GLY A 542 -67.24 16.29 38.64
C GLY A 542 -68.02 17.01 37.53
N LEU A 543 -67.38 17.94 36.81
CA LEU A 543 -68.00 18.65 35.68
C LEU A 543 -68.19 17.76 34.45
N VAL A 544 -67.21 16.89 34.15
CA VAL A 544 -67.29 15.90 33.07
C VAL A 544 -68.39 14.86 33.37
N LEU A 545 -68.46 14.39 34.61
CA LEU A 545 -69.51 13.48 35.07
C LEU A 545 -70.89 14.11 35.01
N LYS A 546 -71.04 15.37 35.46
CA LYS A 546 -72.30 16.12 35.37
C LYS A 546 -72.81 16.20 33.93
N LYS A 547 -71.94 16.57 32.98
CA LYS A 547 -72.30 16.65 31.56
C LYS A 547 -72.76 15.31 31.00
N GLU A 548 -72.12 14.22 31.40
CA GLU A 548 -72.49 12.88 30.92
C GLU A 548 -73.81 12.39 31.52
N VAL A 549 -74.07 12.69 32.80
CA VAL A 549 -75.34 12.45 33.48
C VAL A 549 -76.48 13.20 32.79
N GLU A 550 -76.30 14.50 32.50
CA GLU A 550 -77.27 15.33 31.79
C GLU A 550 -77.50 14.83 30.36
N ARG A 551 -76.43 14.52 29.62
CA ARG A 551 -76.50 14.01 28.24
C ARG A 551 -77.25 12.69 28.14
N ARG A 552 -77.07 11.80 29.12
CA ARG A 552 -77.75 10.49 29.18
C ARG A 552 -79.09 10.54 29.93
N ASN A 553 -79.48 11.72 30.41
CA ASN A 553 -80.72 11.96 31.15
C ASN A 553 -80.88 11.01 32.35
N ILE A 554 -79.78 10.79 33.08
CA ILE A 554 -79.73 9.90 34.25
C ILE A 554 -80.32 10.67 35.44
N ASP A 555 -81.40 10.15 36.01
CA ASP A 555 -82.02 10.76 37.19
C ASP A 555 -81.16 10.49 38.43
N LEU A 556 -80.75 11.56 39.11
CA LEU A 556 -79.92 11.48 40.30
C LEU A 556 -80.71 11.97 41.52
N PRO A 557 -80.58 11.30 42.67
CA PRO A 557 -81.26 11.71 43.90
C PRO A 557 -80.63 12.95 44.56
N PHE A 558 -79.65 13.59 43.91
CA PHE A 558 -79.00 14.82 44.32
C PHE A 558 -78.64 15.66 43.08
N GLU A 559 -78.39 16.96 43.28
CA GLU A 559 -78.03 17.85 42.19
C GLU A 559 -76.55 17.69 41.79
N ALA A 560 -76.30 17.22 40.56
CA ALA A 560 -74.95 17.01 40.04
C ALA A 560 -74.13 18.32 40.00
N GLY A 561 -72.92 18.29 40.58
CA GLY A 561 -72.02 19.43 40.68
C GLY A 561 -72.28 20.37 41.88
N ASN A 562 -73.28 20.08 42.71
CA ASN A 562 -73.55 20.79 43.96
C ASN A 562 -73.14 19.93 45.17
N LEU A 563 -71.96 20.20 45.71
CA LEU A 563 -71.37 19.41 46.81
C LEU A 563 -72.24 19.37 48.08
N ASN A 564 -73.03 20.42 48.34
CA ASN A 564 -73.90 20.44 49.52
C ASN A 564 -75.12 19.53 49.31
N SER A 565 -75.76 19.59 48.13
CA SER A 565 -76.86 18.66 47.78
C SER A 565 -76.41 17.20 47.81
N THR A 566 -75.20 16.90 47.31
CA THR A 566 -74.65 15.55 47.36
C THR A 566 -74.38 15.08 48.80
N ARG A 567 -73.88 15.96 49.68
CA ARG A 567 -73.63 15.63 51.09
C ARG A 567 -74.92 15.45 51.89
N ASP A 568 -75.92 16.30 51.65
CA ASP A 568 -77.23 16.22 52.31
C ASP A 568 -77.94 14.91 51.94
N TRP A 569 -77.86 14.50 50.67
CA TRP A 569 -78.37 13.19 50.24
C TRP A 569 -77.60 12.03 50.88
N LEU A 570 -76.25 12.07 50.88
CA LEU A 570 -75.44 11.02 51.51
C LEU A 570 -75.68 10.91 53.02
N ALA A 571 -76.00 12.01 53.69
CA ALA A 571 -76.36 12.02 55.11
C ALA A 571 -77.80 11.55 55.37
N SER A 572 -78.66 11.50 54.34
CA SER A 572 -80.04 11.01 54.40
C SER A 572 -80.18 9.51 54.11
N LEU A 573 -79.12 8.87 53.62
CA LEU A 573 -78.96 7.41 53.49
C LEU A 573 -78.49 6.81 54.81
#